data_AF-A0AAW9ILG2-F1
#
_entry.id   AF-A0AAW9ILG2-F1
#
_cell.length_a   1.000
_cell.length_b   1.000
_cell.length_c   1.000
_cell.angle_alpha   90.00
_cell.angle_beta   90.00
_cell.angle_gamma   90.00
#
_symmetry.space_group_name_H-M   'P 1'
#
loop_
_entity.id
_entity.type
_entity.pdbx_description
1 polymer ?
#
loop_
_entity_poly.entity_id
_entity_poly.type
_entity_poly.pdbx_seq_one_letter_code
_entity_poly.pdbx_strand_id
1 'polypeptide(L)'
;SIRRAAMLRELRKDLNIVPIRGNVQTRLERMKKENMDGIILAAAGIKRLNLEDIITDYFDPKIFLPAIGQGALGIEALKDGEYNMYLKGLDNKEVRTSVEAERSFMRRLNGGCHSVIGVYSEIKGNDLYMIGTFDLGGKIVKKDILGNKDTNIEL
;
A
#
# COMPACT_ATOMS: atom_id res chain seq x y z
N SER A 1 -5.58 10.67 0.24
CA SER A 1 -4.60 9.98 -0.63
C SER A 1 -5.12 10.06 -2.05
N ILE A 2 -4.33 10.59 -3.00
CA ILE A 2 -4.78 10.76 -4.39
C ILE A 2 -5.02 9.41 -5.08
N ARG A 3 -4.19 8.39 -4.77
CA ARG A 3 -4.38 7.01 -5.24
C ARG A 3 -5.75 6.48 -4.83
N ARG A 4 -6.06 6.51 -3.53
CA ARG A 4 -7.35 6.04 -3.01
C ARG A 4 -8.52 6.78 -3.66
N ALA A 5 -8.40 8.09 -3.82
CA ALA A 5 -9.43 8.91 -4.44
C ALA A 5 -9.65 8.52 -5.91
N ALA A 6 -8.59 8.38 -6.71
CA ALA A 6 -8.68 8.01 -8.12
C ALA A 6 -9.29 6.61 -8.29
N MET A 7 -8.83 5.63 -7.51
CA MET A 7 -9.38 4.27 -7.54
C MET A 7 -10.84 4.21 -7.11
N LEU A 8 -11.22 5.00 -6.10
CA LEU A 8 -12.60 5.04 -5.62
C LEU A 8 -13.53 5.67 -6.67
N ARG A 9 -13.09 6.70 -7.40
CA ARG A 9 -13.86 7.30 -8.50
C ARG A 9 -14.09 6.31 -9.64
N GLU A 10 -13.13 5.45 -9.96
CA GLU A 10 -13.33 4.39 -10.96
C GLU A 10 -14.40 3.38 -10.53
N LEU A 11 -14.48 3.07 -9.23
CA LEU A 11 -15.47 2.13 -8.70
C LEU A 11 -16.85 2.77 -8.50
N ARG A 12 -16.90 4.02 -8.06
CA ARG A 12 -18.11 4.74 -7.66
C ARG A 12 -17.98 6.23 -7.96
N LYS A 13 -18.39 6.61 -9.17
CA LYS A 13 -18.33 8.00 -9.68
C LYS A 13 -19.28 8.96 -8.95
N ASP A 14 -20.28 8.42 -8.27
CA ASP A 14 -21.29 9.15 -7.52
C ASP A 14 -20.81 9.67 -6.14
N LEU A 15 -19.67 9.18 -5.64
CA LEU A 15 -19.16 9.57 -4.32
C LEU A 15 -18.50 10.95 -4.34
N ASN A 16 -18.85 11.78 -3.36
CA ASN A 16 -18.11 13.00 -3.06
C ASN A 16 -16.87 12.71 -2.20
N ILE A 17 -15.68 12.78 -2.80
CA ILE A 17 -14.43 12.46 -2.12
C ILE A 17 -13.80 13.72 -1.52
N VAL A 18 -13.83 13.83 -0.20
CA VAL A 18 -13.27 14.97 0.54
C VAL A 18 -11.88 14.61 1.10
N PRO A 19 -10.86 15.47 0.96
CA PRO A 19 -9.54 15.22 1.53
C PRO A 19 -9.53 15.37 3.05
N ILE A 20 -8.93 14.41 3.75
CA ILE A 20 -8.73 14.46 5.20
C ILE A 20 -7.27 14.20 5.56
N ARG A 21 -6.75 14.93 6.57
CA ARG A 21 -5.37 14.85 7.07
C ARG A 21 -5.37 14.81 8.61
N GLY A 22 -4.25 14.39 9.18
CA GLY A 22 -4.08 14.15 10.62
C GLY A 22 -3.69 12.70 10.92
N ASN A 23 -3.59 12.36 12.20
CA ASN A 23 -3.41 10.97 12.66
C ASN A 23 -4.74 10.20 12.58
N VAL A 24 -4.73 8.90 12.86
CA VAL A 24 -5.95 8.06 12.77
C VAL A 24 -7.07 8.61 13.66
N GLN A 25 -6.77 8.91 14.92
CA GLN A 25 -7.74 9.39 15.89
C GLN A 25 -8.38 10.71 15.45
N THR A 26 -7.56 11.71 15.09
CA THR A 26 -8.08 13.03 14.67
C THR A 26 -8.86 12.95 13.37
N ARG A 27 -8.55 11.99 12.48
CA ARG A 27 -9.36 11.75 11.28
C ARG A 27 -10.73 11.16 11.63
N LEU A 28 -10.81 10.23 12.57
CA LEU A 28 -12.08 9.64 13.01
C LEU A 28 -12.97 10.68 13.71
N GLU A 29 -12.38 11.54 14.55
CA GLU A 29 -13.08 12.66 15.17
C GLU A 29 -13.62 13.65 14.15
N ARG A 30 -12.79 14.04 13.17
CA ARG A 30 -13.20 14.94 12.09
C ARG A 30 -14.28 14.33 11.21
N MET A 31 -14.21 13.04 10.88
CA MET A 31 -15.25 12.33 10.14
C MET A 31 -16.62 12.48 10.83
N LYS A 32 -16.66 12.30 12.16
CA LYS A 32 -17.88 12.50 12.96
C LYS A 32 -18.32 13.97 13.00
N LYS A 33 -17.39 14.89 13.28
CA LYS A 33 -17.68 16.33 13.43
C LYS A 33 -18.17 16.97 12.12
N GLU A 34 -17.61 16.55 10.99
CA GLU A 34 -17.94 17.07 9.66
C GLU A 34 -19.06 16.26 8.99
N ASN A 35 -19.73 15.35 9.71
CA ASN A 35 -20.82 14.49 9.22
C ASN A 35 -20.48 13.76 7.91
N MET A 36 -19.28 13.19 7.82
CA MET A 36 -18.86 12.39 6.67
C MET A 36 -19.47 10.98 6.75
N ASP A 37 -19.88 10.43 5.61
CA ASP A 37 -20.48 9.09 5.52
C ASP A 37 -19.49 7.95 5.80
N GLY A 38 -18.19 8.20 5.62
CA GLY A 38 -17.16 7.20 5.88
C GLY A 38 -15.74 7.66 5.58
N ILE A 39 -14.77 6.81 5.93
CA ILE A 39 -13.35 7.07 5.74
C ILE A 39 -12.60 5.81 5.32
N ILE A 40 -11.64 5.94 4.40
CA ILE A 40 -10.76 4.84 3.99
C ILE A 40 -9.41 4.96 4.70
N LEU A 41 -9.11 4.00 5.57
CA LEU A 41 -7.86 3.89 6.32
C LEU A 41 -7.11 2.60 5.96
N ALA A 42 -5.81 2.54 6.29
CA ALA A 42 -5.06 1.30 6.11
C ALA A 42 -5.39 0.36 7.27
N ALA A 43 -5.85 -0.86 6.98
CA ALA A 43 -6.15 -1.86 7.99
C ALA A 43 -5.00 -2.03 8.98
N ALA A 44 -3.76 -2.21 8.50
CA ALA A 44 -2.59 -2.39 9.34
C ALA A 44 -2.41 -1.30 10.42
N GLY A 45 -2.74 -0.04 10.12
CA GLY A 45 -2.68 1.05 11.10
C GLY A 45 -3.78 0.95 12.16
N ILE A 46 -4.97 0.53 11.77
CA ILE A 46 -6.10 0.29 12.69
C ILE A 46 -5.83 -0.89 13.61
N LYS A 47 -5.33 -2.00 13.05
CA LYS A 47 -4.97 -3.22 13.80
C LYS A 47 -3.93 -2.92 14.88
N ARG A 48 -2.85 -2.22 14.53
CA ARG A 48 -1.78 -1.83 15.47
C ARG A 48 -2.23 -0.92 16.60
N LEU A 49 -3.35 -0.22 16.42
CA LEU A 49 -3.95 0.64 17.44
C LEU A 49 -5.04 -0.08 18.25
N ASN A 50 -5.27 -1.38 18.02
CA ASN A 50 -6.35 -2.16 18.63
C ASN A 50 -7.74 -1.53 18.40
N LEU A 51 -7.97 -1.00 17.19
CA LEU A 51 -9.23 -0.39 16.79
C LEU A 51 -9.96 -1.22 15.72
N GLU A 52 -9.74 -2.54 15.65
CA GLU A 52 -10.34 -3.38 14.60
C GLU A 52 -11.87 -3.33 14.56
N ASP A 53 -12.52 -3.09 15.69
CA ASP A 53 -13.99 -3.03 15.81
C ASP A 53 -14.64 -1.91 14.99
N ILE A 54 -13.86 -0.90 14.57
CA ILE A 54 -14.39 0.17 13.71
C ILE A 54 -14.33 -0.16 12.21
N ILE A 55 -13.72 -1.29 11.84
CA ILE A 55 -13.60 -1.69 10.44
C ILE A 55 -14.94 -2.27 9.98
N THR A 56 -15.58 -1.57 9.05
CA THR A 56 -16.86 -2.03 8.47
C THR A 56 -16.66 -2.98 7.30
N ASP A 57 -15.56 -2.84 6.55
CA ASP A 57 -15.25 -3.68 5.40
C ASP A 57 -13.75 -3.62 5.05
N TYR A 58 -13.26 -4.64 4.35
CA TYR A 58 -11.92 -4.70 3.77
C TYR A 58 -12.02 -4.69 2.24
N PHE A 59 -11.28 -3.78 1.61
CA PHE A 59 -11.15 -3.83 0.16
C PHE A 59 -10.27 -5.01 -0.28
N ASP A 60 -10.71 -5.74 -1.32
CA ASP A 60 -9.87 -6.70 -2.02
C ASP A 60 -8.61 -5.99 -2.57
N PRO A 61 -7.40 -6.42 -2.18
CA PRO A 61 -6.15 -5.77 -2.60
C PRO A 61 -5.86 -5.91 -4.10
N LYS A 62 -6.54 -6.80 -4.83
CA LYS A 62 -6.46 -6.92 -6.30
C LYS A 62 -7.40 -5.95 -7.01
N ILE A 63 -8.45 -5.46 -6.31
CA ILE A 63 -9.38 -4.45 -6.82
C ILE A 63 -8.90 -3.05 -6.40
N PHE A 64 -8.72 -2.81 -5.10
CA PHE A 64 -8.29 -1.53 -4.53
C PHE A 64 -6.83 -1.60 -4.07
N LEU A 65 -5.93 -1.55 -5.06
CA LEU A 65 -4.50 -1.70 -4.87
C LEU A 65 -3.95 -0.78 -3.77
N PRO A 66 -3.20 -1.29 -2.79
CA PRO A 66 -2.63 -0.52 -1.71
C PRO A 66 -1.48 0.37 -2.18
N ALA A 67 -0.92 1.15 -1.24
CA ALA A 67 0.35 1.81 -1.49
C ALA A 67 1.47 0.78 -1.35
N ILE A 68 2.61 1.06 -1.98
CA ILE A 68 3.82 0.22 -1.90
C ILE A 68 4.20 -0.02 -0.44
N GLY A 69 4.40 -1.30 -0.09
CA GLY A 69 4.74 -1.76 1.24
C GLY A 69 3.70 -1.42 2.31
N GLN A 70 2.43 -1.15 1.94
CA GLN A 70 1.41 -0.83 2.93
C GLN A 70 1.22 -1.99 3.92
N GLY A 71 1.58 -1.75 5.18
CA GLY A 71 1.50 -2.75 6.23
C GLY A 71 2.85 -3.38 6.58
N ALA A 72 3.88 -3.26 5.74
CA ALA A 72 5.24 -3.61 6.12
C ALA A 72 5.84 -2.53 7.05
N LEU A 73 6.80 -2.92 7.87
CA LEU A 73 7.67 -2.01 8.62
C LEU A 73 9.08 -2.16 8.07
N GLY A 74 9.70 -1.05 7.68
CA GLY A 74 11.11 -0.99 7.31
C GLY A 74 11.92 -0.37 8.43
N ILE A 75 13.11 -0.90 8.68
CA ILE A 75 14.08 -0.33 9.61
C ILE A 75 15.24 0.20 8.78
N GLU A 76 15.55 1.48 8.96
CA GLU A 76 16.71 2.12 8.34
C GLU A 76 17.83 2.24 9.37
N ALA A 77 19.04 1.86 8.98
CA ALA A 77 20.22 1.91 9.83
C ALA A 77 21.46 2.26 8.99
N LEU A 78 22.53 2.69 9.67
CA LEU A 78 23.81 2.91 9.02
C LEU A 78 24.35 1.60 8.45
N LYS A 79 24.91 1.66 7.23
CA LYS A 79 25.38 0.47 6.49
C LYS A 79 26.36 -0.39 7.29
N ASP A 80 27.28 0.24 8.00
CA ASP A 80 28.32 -0.41 8.80
C ASP A 80 28.08 -0.23 10.30
N GLY A 81 26.81 -0.13 10.72
CA GLY A 81 26.42 0.01 12.11
C GLY A 81 26.69 -1.25 12.93
N GLU A 82 27.25 -1.07 14.13
CA GLU A 82 27.61 -2.14 15.08
C GLU A 82 26.44 -3.10 15.40
N TYR A 83 25.20 -2.58 15.41
CA TYR A 83 23.99 -3.32 15.78
C TYR A 83 23.27 -4.01 14.61
N ASN A 84 23.82 -3.98 13.39
CA ASN A 84 23.15 -4.50 12.20
C ASN A 84 22.84 -6.01 12.29
N MET A 85 23.62 -6.78 13.06
CA MET A 85 23.34 -8.19 13.30
C MET A 85 21.99 -8.44 13.98
N TYR A 86 21.57 -7.56 14.89
CA TYR A 86 20.28 -7.70 15.57
C TYR A 86 19.11 -7.41 14.63
N LEU A 87 19.29 -6.44 13.73
CA LEU A 87 18.27 -6.08 12.75
C LEU A 87 18.00 -7.22 11.75
N LYS A 88 19.03 -8.01 11.41
CA LYS A 88 18.87 -9.20 10.56
C LYS A 88 17.92 -10.23 11.15
N GLY A 89 17.82 -10.33 12.48
CA GLY A 89 16.89 -11.24 13.15
C GLY A 89 15.41 -10.83 13.04
N LEU A 90 15.13 -9.56 12.72
CA LEU A 90 13.77 -9.03 12.52
C LEU A 90 13.31 -9.12 11.06
N ASP A 91 14.21 -9.47 10.15
CA ASP A 91 13.93 -9.53 8.73
C ASP A 91 13.03 -10.73 8.40
N ASN A 92 11.97 -10.46 7.63
CA ASN A 92 11.18 -11.50 7.00
C ASN A 92 11.46 -11.47 5.50
N LYS A 93 12.14 -12.51 5.01
CA LYS A 93 12.58 -12.60 3.61
C LYS A 93 11.42 -12.45 2.63
N GLU A 94 10.28 -13.09 2.87
CA GLU A 94 9.14 -13.04 1.95
C GLU A 94 8.51 -11.64 1.91
N VAL A 95 8.35 -11.00 3.08
CA VAL A 95 7.88 -9.61 3.15
C VAL A 95 8.86 -8.67 2.43
N ARG A 96 10.17 -8.85 2.64
CA ARG A 96 11.19 -8.05 1.94
C ARG A 96 11.10 -8.24 0.42
N THR A 97 11.04 -9.48 -0.08
CA THR A 97 10.92 -9.77 -1.51
C THR A 97 9.67 -9.12 -2.12
N SER A 98 8.51 -9.24 -1.47
CA SER A 98 7.28 -8.58 -1.89
C SER A 98 7.43 -7.05 -1.94
N VAL A 99 7.95 -6.43 -0.87
CA VAL A 99 8.15 -4.98 -0.81
C VAL A 99 9.18 -4.49 -1.83
N GLU A 100 10.23 -5.26 -2.09
CA GLU A 100 11.24 -4.92 -3.10
C GLU A 100 10.68 -4.97 -4.52
N ALA A 101 9.86 -5.96 -4.85
CA ALA A 101 9.14 -6.02 -6.13
C ALA A 101 8.18 -4.83 -6.29
N GLU A 102 7.44 -4.48 -5.25
CA GLU A 102 6.57 -3.31 -5.26
C GLU A 102 7.35 -2.00 -5.43
N ARG A 103 8.53 -1.89 -4.80
CA ARG A 103 9.42 -0.73 -4.93
C ARG A 103 10.05 -0.65 -6.32
N SER A 104 10.43 -1.77 -6.94
CA SER A 104 11.00 -1.76 -8.30
C SER A 104 9.98 -1.23 -9.31
N PHE A 105 8.71 -1.63 -9.20
CA PHE A 105 7.61 -1.09 -9.99
C PHE A 105 7.50 0.45 -9.89
N MET A 106 7.53 0.99 -8.67
CA MET A 106 7.48 2.44 -8.46
C MET A 106 8.69 3.16 -9.05
N ARG A 107 9.90 2.63 -8.81
CA ARG A 107 11.14 3.21 -9.33
C ARG A 107 11.11 3.28 -10.85
N ARG A 108 10.67 2.20 -11.51
CA ARG A 108 10.61 2.12 -12.97
C ARG A 108 9.65 3.14 -13.57
N LEU A 109 8.57 3.47 -12.87
CA LEU A 109 7.56 4.44 -13.30
C LEU A 109 7.86 5.88 -12.85
N ASN A 110 9.04 6.13 -12.26
CA ASN A 110 9.42 7.42 -11.65
C ASN A 110 8.32 7.96 -10.70
N GLY A 111 7.71 7.04 -9.97
CA GLY A 111 6.62 7.31 -9.04
C GLY A 111 7.09 7.86 -7.69
N GLY A 112 6.18 8.50 -6.97
CA GLY A 112 6.39 8.92 -5.58
C GLY A 112 5.09 8.95 -4.78
N CYS A 113 5.15 9.53 -3.57
CA CYS A 113 4.00 9.63 -2.65
C CYS A 113 2.80 10.40 -3.22
N HIS A 114 3.02 11.19 -4.27
CA HIS A 114 2.02 11.99 -4.99
C HIS A 114 1.70 11.41 -6.37
N SER A 115 1.97 10.12 -6.61
CA SER A 115 1.57 9.43 -7.83
C SER A 115 0.32 8.58 -7.59
N VAL A 116 -0.51 8.40 -8.62
CA VAL A 116 -1.66 7.47 -8.61
C VAL A 116 -1.15 6.05 -8.90
N ILE A 117 -0.22 5.59 -8.06
CA ILE A 117 0.43 4.28 -8.18
C ILE A 117 0.00 3.41 -7.03
N GLY A 118 -0.73 2.36 -7.36
CA GLY A 118 -1.04 1.27 -6.45
C GLY A 118 -0.33 0.01 -6.89
N VAL A 119 0.09 -0.81 -5.95
CA VAL A 119 0.70 -2.10 -6.24
C VAL A 119 0.37 -3.07 -5.11
N TYR A 120 0.19 -4.33 -5.47
CA TYR A 120 0.02 -5.42 -4.53
C TYR A 120 0.82 -6.61 -5.02
N SER A 121 1.57 -7.24 -4.13
CA SER A 121 2.27 -8.48 -4.40
C SER A 121 1.86 -9.61 -3.45
N GLU A 122 1.86 -10.83 -3.95
CA GLU A 122 1.49 -12.04 -3.20
C GLU A 122 2.46 -13.16 -3.59
N ILE A 123 3.03 -13.84 -2.59
CA ILE A 123 3.89 -15.00 -2.79
C ILE A 123 3.09 -16.27 -2.46
N LYS A 124 3.10 -17.25 -3.36
CA LYS A 124 2.55 -18.60 -3.15
C LYS A 124 3.55 -19.65 -3.61
N GLY A 125 4.14 -20.37 -2.66
CA GLY A 125 5.23 -21.30 -2.99
C GLY A 125 6.40 -20.52 -3.59
N ASN A 126 6.75 -20.82 -4.85
CA ASN A 126 7.80 -20.12 -5.59
C ASN A 126 7.27 -19.00 -6.50
N ASP A 127 5.96 -18.84 -6.59
CA ASP A 127 5.34 -17.83 -7.44
C ASP A 127 5.25 -16.50 -6.71
N LEU A 128 5.71 -15.44 -7.37
CA LEU A 128 5.49 -14.04 -7.01
C LEU A 128 4.53 -13.43 -8.02
N TYR A 129 3.31 -13.19 -7.58
CA TYR A 129 2.31 -12.42 -8.32
C TYR A 129 2.43 -10.95 -7.94
N MET A 130 2.36 -10.06 -8.93
CA MET A 130 2.29 -8.62 -8.70
C MET A 130 1.27 -7.98 -9.63
N ILE A 131 0.43 -7.11 -9.08
CA ILE A 131 -0.50 -6.28 -9.84
C ILE A 131 -0.26 -4.81 -9.51
N GLY A 132 -0.17 -3.97 -10.54
CA GLY A 132 0.12 -2.56 -10.43
C GLY A 132 -0.90 -1.70 -11.18
N THR A 133 -1.09 -0.48 -10.71
CA THR A 133 -1.83 0.57 -11.43
C THR A 133 -0.97 1.80 -11.65
N PHE A 134 -1.20 2.46 -12.78
CA PHE A 134 -0.60 3.74 -13.11
C PHE A 134 -1.61 4.63 -13.84
N ASP A 135 -1.54 5.94 -13.63
CA ASP A 135 -2.40 6.91 -14.30
C ASP A 135 -1.73 7.41 -15.58
N LEU A 136 -2.34 7.12 -16.73
CA LEU A 136 -1.90 7.55 -18.04
C LEU A 136 -2.87 8.61 -18.57
N GLY A 137 -2.64 9.88 -18.20
CA GLY A 137 -3.42 11.02 -18.72
C GLY A 137 -4.87 11.05 -18.25
N GLY A 138 -5.15 10.65 -17.01
CA GLY A 138 -6.49 10.58 -16.42
C GLY A 138 -7.17 9.21 -16.57
N LYS A 139 -6.49 8.24 -17.21
CA LYS A 139 -6.96 6.86 -17.31
C LYS A 139 -6.08 5.96 -16.44
N ILE A 140 -6.69 5.31 -15.45
CA ILE A 140 -6.00 4.29 -14.65
C ILE A 140 -5.83 3.02 -15.50
N VAL A 141 -4.57 2.65 -15.74
CA VAL A 141 -4.19 1.37 -16.34
C VAL A 141 -3.84 0.41 -15.21
N LYS A 142 -4.35 -0.83 -15.29
CA LYS A 142 -4.04 -1.92 -14.36
C LYS A 142 -3.42 -3.08 -15.14
N LYS A 143 -2.29 -3.60 -14.67
CA LYS A 143 -1.57 -4.74 -15.26
C LYS A 143 -0.96 -5.60 -14.17
N ASP A 144 -0.89 -6.89 -14.43
CA ASP A 144 -0.29 -7.88 -13.55
C ASP A 144 0.78 -8.71 -14.25
N ILE A 145 1.60 -9.35 -13.43
CA ILE A 145 2.68 -10.24 -13.83
C ILE A 145 2.80 -11.36 -12.79
N LEU A 146 3.14 -12.55 -13.28
CA LEU A 146 3.49 -13.71 -12.46
C LEU A 146 4.93 -14.10 -12.79
N GLY A 147 5.72 -14.36 -11.76
CA GLY A 147 7.11 -14.75 -11.91
C GLY A 147 7.58 -15.64 -10.76
N ASN A 148 8.84 -16.05 -10.80
CA ASN A 148 9.44 -16.82 -9.73
C ASN A 148 10.14 -15.88 -8.72
N LYS A 149 9.90 -16.09 -7.42
CA LYS A 149 10.41 -15.23 -6.34
C LYS A 149 11.93 -15.24 -6.19
N ASP A 150 12.60 -16.28 -6.67
CA ASP A 150 14.05 -16.47 -6.55
C ASP A 150 14.83 -16.02 -7.80
N THR A 151 14.18 -15.96 -8.98
CA THR A 151 14.86 -15.61 -10.25
C THR A 151 14.53 -14.22 -10.77
N ASN A 152 13.47 -13.57 -10.26
CA ASN A 152 12.96 -12.31 -10.83
C ASN A 152 13.21 -11.10 -9.93
N ILE A 153 14.45 -10.97 -9.42
CA ILE A 153 14.91 -9.81 -8.62
C ILE A 153 15.81 -8.89 -9.47
N GLU A 154 15.49 -8.72 -10.74
CA GLU A 154 16.12 -7.69 -11.57
C GLU A 154 15.06 -6.87 -12.30
N LEU A 155 14.99 -5.58 -11.93
CA LEU A 155 14.76 -4.40 -12.77
C LEU A 155 14.94 -3.12 -11.93
#